data_AF-A0A7V2W8T2-F1
#
_entry.id   AF-A0A7V2W8T2-F1
#
_cell.length_a   1.000
_cell.length_b   1.000
_cell.length_c   1.000
_cell.angle_alpha   90.00
_cell.angle_beta   90.00
_cell.angle_gamma   90.00
#
_symmetry.space_group_name_H-M   'P 1'
#
loop_
_entity.id
_entity.type
_entity.pdbx_description
1 polymer ?
#
loop_
_entity_poly.entity_id
_entity_poly.type
_entity_poly.pdbx_seq_one_letter_code
_entity_poly.pdbx_strand_id
1 'polypeptide(L)'
;MSAFELRALRYDNLLAFLALLGLLRALDRARPDWHARAFWRRAGGRGPFRPVVETEAEARDDDLAAEAEAGALALAAAQDFGGRRDVDFTDADYRELVTECIGDGRSGRAEMLAALASDAVLRDAKKRTVQPTPLCTMFGQGHQHFLERLQTADLSETGMVPPLATRQDGAETIRRALFEPWDGQRDPQAGGFRWDAFEDRRYAYQYADP
;
A
#
# COMPACT_ATOMS: atom_id res chain seq x y z
N MET A 1 19.40 14.63 -11.99
CA MET A 1 19.08 13.20 -12.15
C MET A 1 19.78 12.41 -11.06
N SER A 2 19.01 11.80 -10.16
CA SER A 2 19.49 10.94 -9.08
C SER A 2 19.02 9.50 -9.27
N ALA A 3 19.80 8.54 -8.78
CA ALA A 3 19.47 7.12 -8.77
C ALA A 3 19.65 6.53 -7.36
N PHE A 4 18.62 5.84 -6.87
CA PHE A 4 18.53 5.33 -5.50
C PHE A 4 18.44 3.81 -5.51
N GLU A 5 19.46 3.12 -5.02
CA GLU A 5 19.41 1.66 -4.83
C GLU A 5 18.67 1.32 -3.53
N LEU A 6 17.50 0.69 -3.63
CA LEU A 6 16.65 0.37 -2.48
C LEU A 6 17.09 -0.95 -1.85
N ARG A 7 18.15 -0.89 -1.05
CA ARG A 7 18.88 -2.04 -0.49
C ARG A 7 18.02 -2.96 0.38
N ALA A 8 16.97 -2.43 0.99
CA ALA A 8 16.06 -3.17 1.86
C ALA A 8 15.05 -4.02 1.08
N LEU A 9 14.70 -3.61 -0.14
CA LEU A 9 13.68 -4.25 -0.96
C LEU A 9 14.30 -5.44 -1.73
N ARG A 10 13.84 -6.65 -1.39
CA ARG A 10 14.34 -7.90 -2.00
C ARG A 10 13.49 -8.32 -3.20
N TYR A 11 14.13 -8.68 -4.30
CA TYR A 11 13.46 -9.04 -5.56
C TYR A 11 12.59 -10.31 -5.49
N ASP A 12 12.86 -11.17 -4.50
CA ASP A 12 12.15 -12.42 -4.24
C ASP A 12 10.98 -12.25 -3.26
N ASN A 13 10.68 -11.02 -2.85
CA ASN A 13 9.59 -10.69 -1.96
C ASN A 13 8.49 -9.91 -2.71
N LEU A 14 7.29 -10.48 -2.81
CA LEU A 14 6.13 -9.82 -3.41
C LEU A 14 5.82 -8.48 -2.71
N LEU A 15 5.97 -8.42 -1.39
CA LEU A 15 5.79 -7.18 -0.63
C LEU A 15 6.75 -6.09 -1.08
N ALA A 16 8.00 -6.43 -1.40
CA ALA A 16 8.97 -5.46 -1.86
C ALA A 16 8.59 -4.93 -3.26
N PHE A 17 8.02 -5.77 -4.12
CA PHE A 17 7.48 -5.33 -5.40
C PHE A 17 6.26 -4.40 -5.22
N LEU A 18 5.33 -4.75 -4.35
CA LEU A 18 4.16 -3.89 -4.04
C LEU A 18 4.58 -2.58 -3.38
N ALA A 19 5.55 -2.61 -2.46
CA ALA A 19 6.11 -1.42 -1.84
C ALA A 19 6.79 -0.50 -2.86
N LEU A 20 7.47 -1.07 -3.88
CA LEU A 20 8.03 -0.29 -4.97
C LEU A 20 6.96 0.41 -5.80
N LEU A 21 5.84 -0.27 -6.11
CA LEU A 21 4.71 0.35 -6.81
C LEU A 21 4.07 1.46 -5.97
N GLY A 22 3.90 1.22 -4.66
CA GLY A 22 3.41 2.21 -3.71
C GLY A 22 4.33 3.43 -3.62
N LEU A 23 5.64 3.23 -3.58
CA LEU A 23 6.65 4.29 -3.58
C LEU A 23 6.55 5.15 -4.85
N LEU A 24 6.50 4.52 -6.03
CA LEU A 24 6.34 5.27 -7.29
C LEU A 24 5.06 6.09 -7.31
N ARG A 25 3.94 5.52 -6.81
CA ARG A 25 2.67 6.22 -6.75
C ARG A 25 2.68 7.39 -5.76
N ALA A 26 3.36 7.24 -4.62
CA ALA A 26 3.54 8.32 -3.65
C ALA A 26 4.41 9.44 -4.23
N LEU A 27 5.53 9.11 -4.87
CA LEU A 27 6.42 10.10 -5.50
C LEU A 27 5.71 10.84 -6.64
N ASP A 28 4.96 10.15 -7.50
CA ASP A 28 4.15 10.77 -8.55
C ASP A 28 3.11 11.75 -7.96
N ARG A 29 2.54 11.42 -6.80
CA ARG A 29 1.57 12.28 -6.12
C ARG A 29 2.19 13.54 -5.54
N ALA A 30 3.36 13.43 -4.90
CA ALA A 30 4.05 14.54 -4.25
C ALA A 30 4.85 15.40 -5.24
N ARG A 31 5.59 14.73 -6.13
CA ARG A 31 6.58 15.30 -7.06
C ARG A 31 6.43 14.71 -8.46
N PRO A 32 5.34 15.02 -9.18
CA PRO A 32 5.16 14.57 -10.57
C PRO A 32 6.29 15.05 -11.50
N ASP A 33 6.94 16.18 -11.16
CA ASP A 33 8.10 16.75 -11.84
C ASP A 33 9.35 15.87 -11.75
N TRP A 34 9.44 14.94 -10.78
CA TRP A 34 10.57 14.03 -10.67
C TRP A 34 10.57 12.94 -11.73
N HIS A 35 9.42 12.69 -12.37
CA HIS A 35 9.25 11.62 -13.35
C HIS A 35 9.87 10.29 -12.88
N ALA A 36 9.60 9.92 -11.63
CA ALA A 36 10.22 8.79 -10.96
C ALA A 36 9.96 7.48 -11.73
N ARG A 37 11.01 6.70 -11.97
CA ARG A 37 10.96 5.40 -12.66
C ARG A 37 11.70 4.36 -11.85
N ALA A 38 11.22 3.13 -11.86
CA ALA A 38 11.93 2.02 -11.25
C ALA A 38 12.36 0.97 -12.27
N PHE A 39 13.52 0.37 -12.02
CA PHE A 39 14.02 -0.80 -12.75
C PHE A 39 14.88 -1.66 -11.83
N TRP A 40 15.25 -2.84 -12.29
CA TRP A 40 16.07 -3.78 -11.53
C TRP A 40 17.50 -3.78 -12.06
N ARG A 41 18.47 -3.60 -11.16
CA ARG A 41 19.91 -3.64 -11.47
C ARG A 41 20.60 -4.73 -10.66
N ARG A 42 21.57 -5.43 -11.25
CA ARG A 42 22.42 -6.37 -10.50
C ARG A 42 23.37 -5.59 -9.62
N ALA A 43 23.33 -5.82 -8.31
CA ALA A 43 24.27 -5.22 -7.36
C ALA A 43 25.72 -5.57 -7.75
N GLY A 44 26.58 -4.57 -7.96
CA GLY A 44 27.96 -4.79 -8.41
C GLY A 44 28.11 -5.55 -9.74
N GLY A 45 27.09 -5.52 -10.62
CA GLY A 45 27.09 -6.14 -11.95
C GLY A 45 26.94 -7.67 -11.98
N ARG A 46 27.24 -8.38 -10.89
CA ARG A 46 27.10 -9.85 -10.78
C ARG A 46 26.24 -10.32 -9.61
N GLY A 47 25.89 -9.43 -8.69
CA GLY A 47 25.09 -9.73 -7.51
C GLY A 47 23.60 -9.90 -7.80
N PRO A 48 22.78 -10.03 -6.73
CA PRO A 48 21.34 -10.15 -6.84
C PRO A 48 20.73 -8.88 -7.45
N PHE A 49 19.52 -9.02 -8.01
CA PHE A 49 18.77 -7.85 -8.46
C PHE A 49 18.36 -6.99 -7.26
N ARG A 50 18.49 -5.69 -7.44
CA ARG A 50 18.03 -4.64 -6.53
C ARG A 50 17.17 -3.66 -7.30
N PRO A 51 16.05 -3.20 -6.72
CA PRO A 51 15.27 -2.16 -7.34
C PRO A 51 16.03 -0.84 -7.20
N VAL A 52 16.07 -0.09 -8.29
CA VAL A 52 16.63 1.25 -8.37
C VAL A 52 15.53 2.19 -8.78
N VAL A 53 15.37 3.29 -8.05
CA VAL A 53 14.50 4.40 -8.43
C VAL A 53 15.36 5.50 -9.04
N GLU A 54 15.07 5.88 -10.27
CA GLU A 54 15.66 7.03 -10.95
C GLU A 54 14.67 8.19 -10.97
N THR A 55 15.19 9.41 -10.79
CA THR A 55 14.44 10.66 -10.80
C THR A 55 15.15 11.67 -11.69
N GLU A 56 14.40 12.54 -12.39
CA GLU A 56 14.98 13.58 -13.23
C GLU A 56 15.58 14.73 -12.37
N ALA A 57 15.04 14.93 -11.17
CA ALA A 57 15.56 15.88 -10.17
C ALA A 57 16.89 15.42 -9.55
N GLU A 58 17.59 16.34 -8.90
CA GLU A 58 18.66 16.02 -7.95
C GLU A 58 18.07 15.94 -6.55
N ALA A 59 18.22 14.78 -5.91
CA ALA A 59 17.71 14.48 -4.58
C ALA A 59 18.64 13.49 -3.86
N ARG A 60 18.58 13.50 -2.52
CA ARG A 60 19.25 12.55 -1.62
C ARG A 60 18.24 11.53 -1.06
N ASP A 61 18.74 10.49 -0.42
CA ASP A 61 17.92 9.44 0.20
C ASP A 61 16.84 10.03 1.15
N ASP A 62 17.20 11.05 1.93
CA ASP A 62 16.29 11.74 2.84
C ASP A 62 15.19 12.51 2.10
N ASP A 63 15.53 13.15 0.98
CA ASP A 63 14.57 13.89 0.14
C ASP A 63 13.57 12.91 -0.49
N LEU A 64 14.04 11.76 -0.99
CA LEU A 64 13.17 10.69 -1.52
C LEU A 64 12.18 10.19 -0.47
N ALA A 65 12.65 9.97 0.77
CA ALA A 65 11.82 9.46 1.84
C ALA A 65 10.78 10.48 2.32
N ALA A 66 11.15 11.75 2.42
CA ALA A 66 10.25 12.83 2.79
C ALA A 66 9.14 13.04 1.74
N GLU A 67 9.49 13.02 0.44
CA GLU A 67 8.51 13.17 -0.64
C GLU A 67 7.61 11.93 -0.77
N ALA A 68 8.13 10.73 -0.49
CA ALA A 68 7.34 9.52 -0.40
C ALA A 68 6.33 9.57 0.77
N GLU A 69 6.74 10.10 1.94
CA GLU A 69 5.81 10.34 3.05
C GLU A 69 4.71 11.32 2.63
N ALA A 70 5.07 12.49 2.12
CA ALA A 70 4.12 13.51 1.69
C ALA A 70 3.11 12.96 0.67
N GLY A 71 3.58 12.15 -0.27
CA GLY A 71 2.75 11.48 -1.26
C GLY A 71 1.80 10.44 -0.66
N ALA A 72 2.32 9.61 0.26
CA ALA A 72 1.51 8.62 0.97
C ALA A 72 0.40 9.28 1.80
N LEU A 73 0.72 10.38 2.50
CA LEU A 73 -0.27 11.17 3.25
C LEU A 73 -1.35 11.78 2.35
N ALA A 74 -0.94 12.31 1.19
CA ALA A 74 -1.89 12.85 0.21
C ALA A 74 -2.79 11.77 -0.40
N LEU A 75 -2.31 10.53 -0.53
CA LEU A 75 -3.09 9.38 -1.00
C LEU A 75 -4.00 8.81 0.10
N ALA A 76 -3.60 8.88 1.37
CA ALA A 76 -4.38 8.41 2.50
C ALA A 76 -5.73 9.14 2.63
N ALA A 77 -5.82 10.39 2.20
CA ALA A 77 -7.08 11.12 2.14
C ALA A 77 -8.15 10.41 1.28
N ALA A 78 -7.74 9.66 0.26
CA ALA A 78 -8.65 8.88 -0.58
C ALA A 78 -9.27 7.68 0.16
N GLN A 79 -8.70 7.29 1.30
CA GLN A 79 -9.11 6.13 2.10
C GLN A 79 -10.15 6.47 3.16
N ASP A 80 -10.65 7.71 3.26
CA ASP A 80 -11.74 8.00 4.20
C ASP A 80 -13.07 7.34 3.76
N PHE A 81 -13.56 6.39 4.52
CA PHE A 81 -14.76 5.60 4.27
C PHE A 81 -15.87 5.96 5.28
N GLY A 82 -15.76 7.08 5.99
CA GLY A 82 -16.80 7.58 6.91
C GLY A 82 -17.10 6.61 8.05
N GLY A 83 -16.08 5.92 8.56
CA GLY A 83 -16.22 4.92 9.63
C GLY A 83 -16.74 3.55 9.16
N ARG A 84 -16.93 3.33 7.85
CA ARG A 84 -17.18 1.97 7.33
C ARG A 84 -15.95 1.09 7.50
N ARG A 85 -16.20 -0.16 7.87
CA ARG A 85 -15.18 -1.12 8.29
C ARG A 85 -14.92 -2.23 7.28
N ASP A 86 -15.90 -2.55 6.44
CA ASP A 86 -15.84 -3.64 5.46
C ASP A 86 -16.37 -3.22 4.09
N VAL A 87 -15.95 -3.97 3.06
CA VAL A 87 -16.47 -3.82 1.69
C VAL A 87 -17.80 -4.58 1.59
N ASP A 88 -18.86 -4.01 2.14
CA ASP A 88 -20.21 -4.59 2.19
C ASP A 88 -21.30 -3.70 1.56
N PHE A 89 -20.88 -2.72 0.77
CA PHE A 89 -21.75 -1.80 0.05
C PHE A 89 -22.80 -2.52 -0.79
N THR A 90 -24.00 -1.96 -0.84
CA THR A 90 -24.95 -2.28 -1.92
C THR A 90 -24.42 -1.73 -3.24
N ASP A 91 -24.88 -2.25 -4.37
CA ASP A 91 -24.55 -1.71 -5.68
C ASP A 91 -25.01 -0.26 -5.86
N ALA A 92 -26.15 0.12 -5.26
CA ALA A 92 -26.64 1.49 -5.22
C ALA A 92 -25.71 2.40 -4.40
N ASP A 93 -25.38 2.02 -3.16
CA ASP A 93 -24.46 2.77 -2.28
C ASP A 93 -23.10 2.97 -2.97
N TYR A 94 -22.58 1.90 -3.59
CA TYR A 94 -21.27 1.93 -4.22
C TYR A 94 -21.26 2.83 -5.46
N ARG A 95 -22.33 2.78 -6.27
CA ARG A 95 -22.48 3.68 -7.43
C ARG A 95 -22.57 5.14 -7.02
N GLU A 96 -23.29 5.45 -5.95
CA GLU A 96 -23.37 6.80 -5.41
C GLU A 96 -21.98 7.30 -5.00
N LEU A 97 -21.24 6.52 -4.21
CA LEU A 97 -19.87 6.83 -3.80
C LEU A 97 -18.94 7.09 -4.99
N VAL A 98 -18.97 6.25 -6.02
CA VAL A 98 -18.14 6.44 -7.22
C VAL A 98 -18.57 7.69 -8.00
N THR A 99 -19.87 7.95 -8.10
CA THR A 99 -20.41 9.12 -8.83
C THR A 99 -20.01 10.44 -8.16
N GLU A 100 -20.03 10.48 -6.82
CA GLU A 100 -19.53 11.63 -6.05
C GLU A 100 -18.06 11.92 -6.34
N CYS A 101 -17.24 10.89 -6.60
CA CYS A 101 -15.80 11.03 -6.84
C CYS A 101 -15.45 11.55 -8.24
N ILE A 102 -16.29 11.29 -9.25
CA ILE A 102 -16.01 11.63 -10.66
C ILE A 102 -15.97 13.16 -10.86
N GLY A 103 -16.59 13.95 -9.98
CA GLY A 103 -16.58 15.42 -10.06
C GLY A 103 -15.26 16.10 -9.68
N ASP A 104 -14.41 15.44 -8.89
CA ASP A 104 -13.30 16.12 -8.19
C ASP A 104 -11.95 16.02 -8.90
N GLY A 105 -11.81 15.16 -9.93
CA GLY A 105 -10.68 15.09 -10.87
C GLY A 105 -9.28 14.85 -10.30
N ARG A 106 -9.08 14.90 -8.97
CA ARG A 106 -7.77 14.84 -8.30
C ARG A 106 -7.76 14.01 -7.01
N SER A 107 -8.88 13.44 -6.59
CA SER A 107 -8.96 12.83 -5.25
C SER A 107 -8.32 11.43 -5.19
N GLY A 108 -7.99 10.79 -6.31
CA GLY A 108 -7.52 9.39 -6.33
C GLY A 108 -8.55 8.38 -5.79
N ARG A 109 -9.75 8.88 -5.42
CA ARG A 109 -10.77 8.16 -4.68
C ARG A 109 -11.57 7.23 -5.58
N ALA A 110 -11.84 7.65 -6.81
CA ALA A 110 -12.47 6.79 -7.80
C ALA A 110 -11.59 5.57 -8.10
N GLU A 111 -10.27 5.76 -8.26
CA GLU A 111 -9.32 4.67 -8.46
C GLU A 111 -9.21 3.77 -7.22
N MET A 112 -9.17 4.36 -6.02
CA MET A 112 -9.17 3.61 -4.76
C MET A 112 -10.42 2.74 -4.63
N LEU A 113 -11.61 3.32 -4.86
CA LEU A 113 -12.87 2.57 -4.81
C LEU A 113 -12.84 1.43 -5.83
N ALA A 114 -12.46 1.70 -7.08
CA ALA A 114 -12.39 0.69 -8.14
C ALA A 114 -11.40 -0.45 -7.82
N ALA A 115 -10.36 -0.20 -7.02
CA ALA A 115 -9.47 -1.25 -6.53
C ALA A 115 -10.14 -2.16 -5.49
N LEU A 116 -11.19 -1.71 -4.80
CA LEU A 116 -11.89 -2.45 -3.75
C LEU A 116 -13.05 -3.31 -4.26
N ALA A 117 -13.84 -2.82 -5.22
CA ALA A 117 -15.02 -3.53 -5.73
C ALA A 117 -15.51 -2.93 -7.08
N SER A 118 -16.64 -3.43 -7.57
CA SER A 118 -17.41 -2.86 -8.67
C SER A 118 -18.90 -3.07 -8.40
N ASP A 119 -19.74 -2.07 -8.73
CA ASP A 119 -21.20 -2.18 -8.67
C ASP A 119 -21.79 -3.14 -9.72
N ALA A 120 -20.98 -3.57 -10.71
CA ALA A 120 -21.38 -4.54 -11.72
C ALA A 120 -21.27 -6.00 -11.26
N VAL A 121 -20.51 -6.27 -10.18
CA VAL A 121 -20.23 -7.64 -9.72
C VAL A 121 -20.73 -7.80 -8.29
N LEU A 122 -21.70 -8.71 -8.09
CA LEU A 122 -22.36 -8.89 -6.81
C LEU A 122 -21.94 -10.20 -6.15
N ARG A 123 -21.65 -10.13 -4.84
CA ARG A 123 -21.42 -11.29 -3.98
C ARG A 123 -22.73 -11.96 -3.59
N ASP A 124 -23.76 -11.16 -3.30
CA ASP A 124 -25.09 -11.61 -2.94
C ASP A 124 -26.12 -10.89 -3.81
N ALA A 125 -26.78 -11.64 -4.70
CA ALA A 125 -27.77 -11.09 -5.63
C ALA A 125 -29.06 -10.63 -4.93
N LYS A 126 -29.41 -11.19 -3.77
CA LYS A 126 -30.63 -10.81 -3.02
C LYS A 126 -30.41 -9.53 -2.25
N LYS A 127 -29.27 -9.40 -1.57
CA LYS A 127 -28.88 -8.18 -0.84
C LYS A 127 -28.25 -7.12 -1.74
N ARG A 128 -27.97 -7.48 -3.00
CA ARG A 128 -27.24 -6.68 -3.98
C ARG A 128 -25.92 -6.11 -3.45
N THR A 129 -25.20 -6.90 -2.66
CA THR A 129 -23.90 -6.46 -2.12
C THR A 129 -22.80 -6.66 -3.13
N VAL A 130 -21.91 -5.68 -3.28
CA VAL A 130 -20.79 -5.75 -4.21
C VAL A 130 -19.80 -6.84 -3.81
N GLN A 131 -19.13 -7.42 -4.81
CA GLN A 131 -18.06 -8.38 -4.61
C GLN A 131 -16.74 -7.62 -4.40
N PRO A 132 -16.06 -7.79 -3.26
CA PRO A 132 -14.72 -7.25 -3.09
C PRO A 132 -13.72 -7.88 -4.07
N THR A 133 -12.73 -7.11 -4.52
CA THR A 133 -11.65 -7.63 -5.38
C THR A 133 -10.73 -8.59 -4.63
N PRO A 134 -9.95 -9.42 -5.33
CA PRO A 134 -8.93 -10.27 -4.71
C PRO A 134 -7.83 -9.51 -3.95
N LEU A 135 -7.72 -8.19 -4.13
CA LEU A 135 -6.77 -7.35 -3.37
C LEU A 135 -7.21 -7.16 -1.91
N CYS A 136 -8.48 -7.39 -1.62
CA CYS A 136 -9.00 -7.37 -0.26
C CYS A 136 -8.70 -8.71 0.42
N THR A 137 -7.51 -8.92 1.00
CA THR A 137 -7.07 -10.27 1.41
C THR A 137 -7.61 -10.77 2.75
N MET A 138 -8.32 -9.93 3.51
CA MET A 138 -8.80 -10.26 4.86
C MET A 138 -10.29 -10.60 4.83
N PHE A 139 -10.61 -11.84 4.49
CA PHE A 139 -11.96 -12.39 4.62
C PHE A 139 -11.95 -13.65 5.48
N GLY A 140 -12.87 -13.74 6.45
CA GLY A 140 -13.36 -15.05 6.91
C GLY A 140 -13.08 -15.49 8.34
N GLN A 141 -12.04 -15.03 9.06
CA GLN A 141 -11.87 -15.40 10.48
C GLN A 141 -11.16 -14.30 11.29
N GLY A 142 -11.77 -13.88 12.41
CA GLY A 142 -11.11 -13.12 13.48
C GLY A 142 -11.36 -11.60 13.56
N HIS A 143 -12.60 -11.11 13.35
CA HIS A 143 -12.96 -9.69 13.53
C HIS A 143 -12.06 -8.68 12.78
N GLN A 144 -11.41 -9.09 11.70
CA GLN A 144 -10.52 -8.21 10.94
C GLN A 144 -11.33 -7.40 9.93
N HIS A 145 -11.42 -6.09 10.16
CA HIS A 145 -12.14 -5.15 9.31
C HIS A 145 -11.21 -4.55 8.24
N PHE A 146 -11.45 -4.86 6.96
CA PHE A 146 -10.51 -4.52 5.88
C PHE A 146 -10.36 -3.01 5.66
N LEU A 147 -11.47 -2.28 5.57
CA LEU A 147 -11.43 -0.84 5.32
C LEU A 147 -10.85 -0.07 6.51
N GLU A 148 -11.13 -0.54 7.72
CA GLU A 148 -10.55 0.01 8.95
C GLU A 148 -9.03 -0.13 8.93
N ARG A 149 -8.48 -1.33 8.64
CA ARG A 149 -7.03 -1.53 8.54
C ARG A 149 -6.39 -0.77 7.37
N LEU A 150 -7.10 -0.66 6.24
CA LEU A 150 -6.63 0.12 5.10
C LEU A 150 -6.47 1.60 5.46
N GLN A 151 -7.41 2.16 6.22
CA GLN A 151 -7.38 3.54 6.70
C GLN A 151 -6.32 3.80 7.74
N THR A 152 -6.26 2.93 8.74
CA THR A 152 -5.39 3.18 9.89
C THR A 152 -3.95 2.90 9.51
N ALA A 153 -3.70 1.93 8.62
CA ALA A 153 -2.38 1.37 8.34
C ALA A 153 -1.54 1.30 9.63
N ASP A 154 -2.24 0.98 10.74
CA ASP A 154 -1.68 0.75 12.05
C ASP A 154 -1.19 -0.67 11.96
N LEU A 155 0.13 -0.79 11.78
CA LEU A 155 0.74 -2.09 11.78
C LEU A 155 0.58 -2.72 13.17
N SER A 156 0.29 -2.02 14.26
CA SER A 156 0.14 -2.70 15.55
C SER A 156 -1.26 -3.31 15.76
N GLU A 157 -1.36 -4.63 15.95
CA GLU A 157 -2.59 -5.23 16.50
C GLU A 157 -2.90 -4.73 17.94
N THR A 158 -1.98 -3.98 18.54
CA THR A 158 -2.03 -3.48 19.91
C THR A 158 -2.37 -1.98 20.04
N GLY A 159 -2.56 -1.24 18.94
CA GLY A 159 -2.87 0.19 18.97
C GLY A 159 -1.77 1.07 19.56
N MET A 160 -0.51 0.60 19.52
CA MET A 160 0.65 1.30 20.07
C MET A 160 1.46 2.08 19.04
N VAL A 161 1.17 1.91 17.75
CA VAL A 161 1.88 2.58 16.66
C VAL A 161 0.90 3.54 15.98
N PRO A 162 1.08 4.86 16.11
CA PRO A 162 0.20 5.82 15.45
C PRO A 162 0.20 5.58 13.93
N PRO A 163 -0.93 5.78 13.22
CA PRO A 163 -0.98 5.82 11.76
C PRO A 163 0.16 6.67 11.19
N LEU A 164 0.66 6.34 9.98
CA LEU A 164 1.74 7.12 9.35
C LEU A 164 1.44 8.63 9.34
N ALA A 165 0.16 9.01 9.19
CA ALA A 165 -0.32 10.39 9.24
C ALA A 165 -0.17 11.12 10.57
N THR A 166 0.05 10.40 11.67
CA THR A 166 0.19 10.97 13.02
C THR A 166 1.58 10.71 13.62
N ARG A 167 2.47 10.04 12.88
CA ARG A 167 3.86 9.79 13.29
C ARG A 167 4.73 11.02 13.05
N GLN A 168 5.57 11.35 14.02
CA GLN A 168 6.59 12.41 13.88
C GLN A 168 7.84 11.95 13.12
N ASP A 169 7.95 10.65 12.81
CA ASP A 169 9.12 9.99 12.23
C ASP A 169 8.82 9.22 10.93
N GLY A 170 7.77 9.58 10.19
CA GLY A 170 7.32 8.83 9.01
C GLY A 170 8.36 8.81 7.88
N ALA A 171 8.95 9.96 7.51
CA ALA A 171 10.05 10.01 6.55
C ALA A 171 11.24 9.12 6.95
N GLU A 172 11.64 9.15 8.23
CA GLU A 172 12.73 8.32 8.72
C GLU A 172 12.37 6.82 8.67
N THR A 173 11.12 6.48 9.02
CA THR A 173 10.61 5.10 8.92
C THR A 173 10.67 4.62 7.47
N ILE A 174 10.23 5.43 6.51
CA ILE A 174 10.31 5.12 5.07
C ILE A 174 11.78 4.99 4.63
N ARG A 175 12.64 5.94 4.98
CA ARG A 175 14.07 5.93 4.62
C ARG A 175 14.71 4.61 5.06
N ARG A 176 14.48 4.21 6.31
CA ARG A 176 14.99 2.95 6.85
C ARG A 176 14.41 1.75 6.11
N ALA A 177 13.10 1.72 5.86
CA ALA A 177 12.43 0.64 5.13
C ALA A 177 12.89 0.50 3.66
N LEU A 178 13.46 1.55 3.06
CA LEU A 178 14.00 1.54 1.70
C LEU A 178 15.49 1.20 1.64
N PHE A 179 16.28 1.70 2.58
CA PHE A 179 17.74 1.72 2.47
C PHE A 179 18.49 0.89 3.51
N GLU A 180 17.87 0.58 4.66
CA GLU A 180 18.52 -0.19 5.72
C GLU A 180 18.16 -1.67 5.64
N PRO A 181 19.04 -2.58 6.10
CA PRO A 181 18.69 -4.00 6.18
C PRO A 181 17.41 -4.21 6.99
N TRP A 182 16.47 -4.95 6.41
CA TRP A 182 15.26 -5.39 7.11
C TRP A 182 15.63 -6.34 8.24
N ASP A 183 15.30 -5.98 9.47
CA ASP A 183 15.30 -6.89 10.61
C ASP A 183 13.85 -7.13 11.04
N GLY A 184 13.32 -8.30 10.70
CA GLY A 184 11.96 -8.72 11.08
C GLY A 184 11.71 -8.81 12.61
N GLN A 185 12.66 -8.38 13.43
CA GLN A 185 12.54 -8.25 14.89
C GLN A 185 12.30 -6.80 15.35
N ARG A 186 12.32 -5.79 14.45
CA ARG A 186 12.21 -4.38 14.84
C ARG A 186 10.83 -3.99 15.34
N ASP A 187 9.79 -4.67 14.88
CA ASP A 187 8.44 -4.50 15.39
C ASP A 187 7.67 -5.83 15.33
N PRO A 188 7.86 -6.72 16.32
CA PRO A 188 7.12 -7.98 16.37
C PRO A 188 5.62 -7.78 16.66
N GLN A 189 5.19 -6.54 16.89
CA GLN A 189 3.78 -6.18 17.05
C GLN A 189 3.18 -5.54 15.80
N ALA A 190 4.00 -5.19 14.80
CA ALA A 190 3.58 -4.78 13.48
C ALA A 190 2.91 -5.93 12.72
N GLY A 191 1.65 -6.25 13.03
CA GLY A 191 0.74 -6.97 12.15
C GLY A 191 0.67 -6.37 10.74
N GLY A 192 0.93 -7.20 9.74
CA GLY A 192 0.74 -6.89 8.33
C GLY A 192 -0.60 -7.37 7.75
N PHE A 193 -0.75 -7.16 6.44
CA PHE A 193 -1.88 -7.69 5.64
C PHE A 193 -1.78 -9.21 5.38
N ARG A 194 -0.92 -9.94 6.12
CA ARG A 194 -0.54 -11.34 5.89
C ARG A 194 0.05 -11.58 4.51
N TRP A 195 0.71 -10.56 3.99
CA TRP A 195 1.41 -10.60 2.71
C TRP A 195 2.88 -11.03 2.88
N ASP A 196 3.40 -11.04 4.12
CA ASP A 196 4.74 -11.53 4.41
C ASP A 196 4.74 -13.07 4.53
N ALA A 197 5.61 -13.73 3.78
CA ALA A 197 5.82 -15.17 3.86
C ALA A 197 6.30 -15.64 5.25
N PHE A 198 6.82 -14.75 6.09
CA PHE A 198 7.19 -15.02 7.47
C PHE A 198 6.00 -14.93 8.45
N GLU A 199 4.92 -14.22 8.12
CA GLU A 199 3.74 -14.03 8.99
C GLU A 199 2.81 -15.25 9.00
N ASP A 200 2.58 -15.92 7.86
CA ASP A 200 1.89 -17.23 7.84
C ASP A 200 2.33 -18.11 6.66
N ARG A 201 3.21 -19.07 6.93
CA ARG A 201 3.76 -20.02 5.94
C ARG A 201 2.70 -20.88 5.24
N ARG A 202 1.50 -21.00 5.81
CA ARG A 202 0.44 -21.86 5.26
C ARG A 202 -0.27 -21.25 4.06
N TYR A 203 -0.20 -19.93 3.89
CA TYR A 203 -0.94 -19.21 2.85
C TYR A 203 -0.04 -18.55 1.79
N ALA A 204 1.28 -18.54 1.98
CA ALA A 204 2.23 -17.93 1.02
C ALA A 204 2.20 -18.56 -0.39
N TYR A 205 1.54 -19.72 -0.57
CA TYR A 205 1.39 -20.41 -1.86
C TYR A 205 0.00 -21.08 -2.02
N GLN A 206 -1.12 -20.43 -1.68
CA GLN A 206 -2.49 -20.98 -1.86
C GLN A 206 -2.78 -21.44 -3.33
N TYR A 207 -2.26 -22.59 -3.74
CA TYR A 207 -2.55 -23.20 -5.05
C TYR A 207 -3.37 -24.50 -4.92
N ALA A 208 -3.59 -25.04 -3.71
CA ALA A 208 -4.22 -26.36 -3.62
C ALA A 208 -5.17 -26.62 -2.44
N ASP A 209 -5.41 -25.69 -1.52
CA ASP A 209 -6.41 -25.91 -0.47
C ASP A 209 -7.07 -24.58 -0.03
N PRO A 210 -8.28 -24.28 -0.52
CA PRO A 210 -9.01 -23.05 -0.23
C PRO A 210 -9.62 -23.01 1.19
#